data_AF-A0A934DW52-F1
#
_entry.id   AF-A0A934DW52-F1
#
_cell.length_a   1.000
_cell.length_b   1.000
_cell.length_c   1.000
_cell.angle_alpha   90.00
_cell.angle_beta   90.00
_cell.angle_gamma   90.00
#
_symmetry.space_group_name_H-M   'P 1'
#
loop_
_entity.id
_entity.type
_entity.pdbx_description
1 polymer ?
#
loop_
_entity_poly.entity_id
_entity_poly.type
_entity_poly.pdbx_seq_one_letter_code
_entity_poly.pdbx_strand_id
1 'polypeptide(L)'
;MHWAVARTLRDLLSEPTLSVELADLAGRWARLTGEWSDVATWARGLARSGRQERAVAEVSAFAATGPAAIERDTELAELLAGAGRSTESEALLQRLLGKRWLPGRARKRCEALLDGVLRATGRAAEADRRQDEALRRASPGRGTVAFRSAKVAPNDRCPCGSGKKYKRCCAAR
;
A
#
# COMPACT_ATOMS: atom_id res chain seq x y z
N MET A 1 29.29 -1.43 -20.37
CA MET A 1 28.53 -2.48 -21.11
C MET A 1 27.31 -3.02 -20.35
N HIS A 2 27.33 -3.12 -19.01
CA HIS A 2 26.18 -3.62 -18.22
C HIS A 2 24.87 -2.82 -18.37
N TRP A 3 24.92 -1.49 -18.47
CA TRP A 3 23.71 -0.65 -18.57
C TRP A 3 22.89 -0.91 -19.85
N ALA A 4 23.55 -1.13 -20.98
CA ALA A 4 22.86 -1.40 -22.25
C ALA A 4 22.14 -2.76 -22.20
N VAL A 5 22.80 -3.80 -21.68
CA VAL A 5 22.20 -5.13 -21.48
C VAL A 5 21.05 -5.06 -20.48
N ALA A 6 21.22 -4.34 -19.37
CA ALA A 6 20.15 -4.17 -18.37
C ALA A 6 18.94 -3.40 -18.93
N ARG A 7 19.16 -2.44 -19.84
CA ARG A 7 18.08 -1.71 -20.52
C ARG A 7 17.37 -2.59 -21.54
N THR A 8 18.11 -3.28 -22.41
CA THR A 8 17.51 -4.18 -23.40
C THR A 8 16.77 -5.33 -22.73
N LEU A 9 17.32 -5.87 -21.64
CA LEU A 9 16.61 -6.83 -20.80
C LEU A 9 15.36 -6.19 -20.22
N ARG A 10 15.41 -5.02 -19.59
CA ARG A 10 14.21 -4.34 -19.05
C ARG A 10 13.08 -4.13 -20.08
N ASP A 11 13.46 -3.78 -21.31
CA ASP A 11 12.51 -3.58 -22.41
C ASP A 11 11.92 -4.94 -22.86
N LEU A 12 12.74 -5.98 -23.02
CA LEU A 12 12.30 -7.37 -23.25
C LEU A 12 11.41 -7.88 -22.11
N LEU A 13 11.77 -7.59 -20.85
CA LEU A 13 11.05 -7.93 -19.61
C LEU A 13 9.70 -7.23 -19.45
N SER A 14 9.36 -6.32 -20.37
CA SER A 14 8.07 -5.64 -20.44
C SER A 14 7.14 -6.22 -21.50
N GLU A 15 7.63 -7.12 -22.37
CA GLU A 15 6.83 -7.85 -23.36
C GLU A 15 6.03 -8.98 -22.69
N PRO A 16 4.70 -9.07 -22.91
CA PRO A 16 3.84 -10.06 -22.27
C PRO A 16 4.13 -11.51 -22.72
N THR A 17 4.79 -11.69 -23.85
CA THR A 17 5.10 -12.99 -24.49
C THR A 17 6.57 -13.37 -24.39
N LEU A 18 7.22 -13.02 -23.28
CA LEU A 18 8.58 -13.46 -23.02
C LEU A 18 8.68 -14.99 -23.03
N SER A 19 9.46 -15.55 -23.95
CA SER A 19 9.68 -16.99 -24.02
C SER A 19 10.26 -17.51 -22.70
N VAL A 20 9.93 -18.75 -22.36
CA VAL A 20 10.40 -19.39 -21.11
C VAL A 20 11.93 -19.39 -21.03
N GLU A 21 12.62 -19.47 -22.16
CA GLU A 21 14.08 -19.50 -22.23
C GLU A 21 14.73 -18.14 -21.94
N LEU A 22 14.19 -17.05 -22.48
CA LEU A 22 14.66 -15.69 -22.17
C LEU A 22 14.35 -15.32 -20.71
N ALA A 23 13.22 -15.81 -20.21
CA ALA A 23 12.85 -15.73 -18.81
C ALA A 23 13.87 -16.42 -17.89
N ASP A 24 14.27 -17.64 -18.24
CA ASP A 24 15.31 -18.39 -17.54
C ASP A 24 16.68 -17.70 -17.58
N LEU A 25 17.05 -17.12 -18.73
CA LEU A 25 18.31 -16.41 -18.88
C LEU A 25 18.36 -15.12 -18.05
N ALA A 26 17.28 -14.35 -18.03
CA ALA A 26 17.15 -13.14 -17.20
C ALA A 26 17.20 -13.47 -15.71
N GLY A 27 16.52 -14.55 -15.28
CA GLY A 27 16.59 -15.04 -13.90
C GLY A 27 18.00 -15.46 -13.50
N ARG A 28 18.71 -16.20 -14.36
CA ARG A 28 20.13 -16.56 -14.12
C ARG A 28 21.02 -15.32 -14.03
N TRP A 29 20.82 -14.33 -14.90
CA TRP A 29 21.60 -13.10 -14.88
C TRP A 29 21.37 -12.29 -13.59
N ALA A 30 20.12 -12.13 -13.15
CA ALA A 30 19.79 -11.44 -11.91
C ALA A 30 20.38 -12.13 -10.67
N ARG A 31 20.46 -13.47 -10.65
CA ARG A 31 21.16 -14.22 -9.59
C ARG A 31 22.68 -14.06 -9.66
N LEU A 32 23.25 -13.92 -10.85
CA LEU A 32 24.69 -13.72 -11.06
C LEU A 32 25.14 -12.31 -10.65
N THR A 33 24.34 -11.27 -10.90
CA THR A 33 24.68 -9.89 -10.48
C THR A 33 24.52 -9.71 -8.97
N GLY A 34 23.61 -10.47 -8.34
CA GLY A 34 23.27 -10.31 -6.93
C GLY A 34 22.54 -9.01 -6.63
N GLU A 35 22.14 -8.25 -7.67
CA GLU A 35 21.47 -6.97 -7.52
C GLU A 35 19.96 -7.18 -7.36
N TRP A 36 19.42 -6.73 -6.22
CA TRP A 36 17.99 -6.82 -5.92
C TRP A 36 17.11 -6.13 -6.99
N SER A 37 17.58 -5.01 -7.56
CA SER A 37 16.83 -4.26 -8.59
C SER A 37 16.52 -5.08 -9.84
N ASP A 38 17.44 -5.96 -10.23
CA ASP A 38 17.28 -6.82 -11.41
C ASP A 38 16.29 -7.95 -11.11
N VAL A 39 16.45 -8.59 -9.95
CA VAL A 39 15.54 -9.65 -9.47
C VAL A 39 14.11 -9.11 -9.34
N ALA A 40 13.93 -7.92 -8.76
CA ALA A 40 12.62 -7.31 -8.59
C ALA A 40 11.98 -6.94 -9.94
N THR A 41 12.75 -6.38 -10.86
CA THR A 41 12.27 -6.05 -12.22
C THR A 41 11.82 -7.30 -12.96
N TRP A 42 12.61 -8.37 -12.85
CA TRP A 42 12.30 -9.66 -13.44
C TRP A 42 11.04 -10.30 -12.86
N ALA A 43 10.94 -10.37 -11.54
CA ALA A 43 9.80 -10.95 -10.85
C ALA A 43 8.47 -10.23 -11.18
N ARG A 44 8.49 -8.89 -11.28
CA ARG A 44 7.32 -8.12 -11.76
C ARG A 44 6.95 -8.43 -13.21
N GLY A 45 7.92 -8.66 -14.08
CA GLY A 45 7.69 -9.11 -15.46
C GLY A 45 6.97 -10.46 -15.49
N LEU A 46 7.48 -11.43 -14.73
CA LEU A 46 6.85 -12.75 -14.58
C LEU A 46 5.40 -12.63 -14.07
N ALA A 47 5.17 -11.87 -13.00
CA ALA A 47 3.84 -11.68 -12.44
C ALA A 47 2.85 -11.07 -13.44
N ARG A 48 3.25 -10.03 -14.19
CA ARG A 48 2.42 -9.40 -15.24
C ARG A 48 2.06 -10.36 -16.37
N SER A 49 2.94 -11.31 -16.68
CA SER A 49 2.69 -12.34 -17.68
C SER A 49 1.89 -13.56 -17.16
N GLY A 50 1.32 -13.48 -15.96
CA GLY A 50 0.54 -14.57 -15.34
C GLY A 50 1.39 -15.67 -14.68
N ARG A 51 2.72 -15.53 -14.64
CA ARG A 51 3.66 -16.51 -14.05
C ARG A 51 3.94 -16.19 -12.59
N GLN A 52 2.88 -16.07 -11.79
CA GLN A 52 2.95 -15.57 -10.41
C GLN A 52 3.75 -16.50 -9.48
N GLU A 53 3.51 -17.82 -9.52
CA GLU A 53 4.25 -18.79 -8.69
C GLU A 53 5.76 -18.78 -8.96
N ARG A 54 6.14 -18.60 -10.23
CA ARG A 54 7.54 -18.49 -10.60
C ARG A 54 8.16 -17.19 -10.08
N ALA A 55 7.45 -16.08 -10.15
CA ALA A 55 7.90 -14.82 -9.57
C ALA A 55 8.12 -14.94 -8.06
N VAL A 56 7.20 -15.59 -7.35
CA VAL A 56 7.32 -15.88 -5.92
C VAL A 56 8.56 -16.74 -5.63
N ALA A 57 8.78 -17.81 -6.41
CA ALA A 57 9.93 -18.69 -6.23
C ALA A 57 11.27 -17.96 -6.41
N GLU A 58 11.40 -17.12 -7.43
CA GLU A 58 12.62 -16.34 -7.69
C GLU A 58 12.93 -15.38 -6.53
N VAL A 59 11.94 -14.60 -6.09
CA VAL A 59 12.13 -13.64 -5.00
C VAL A 59 12.37 -14.35 -3.68
N SER A 60 11.70 -15.47 -3.42
CA SER A 60 11.91 -16.28 -2.21
C SER A 60 13.32 -16.89 -2.16
N ALA A 61 13.81 -17.38 -3.29
CA ALA A 61 15.17 -17.91 -3.40
C ALA A 61 16.21 -16.81 -3.15
N PHE A 62 16.04 -15.63 -3.74
CA PHE A 62 16.89 -14.48 -3.43
C PHE A 62 16.76 -14.02 -1.98
N ALA A 63 15.57 -14.14 -1.39
CA ALA A 63 15.34 -13.76 -0.01
C ALA A 63 16.09 -14.65 1.00
N ALA A 64 16.36 -15.91 0.63
CA ALA A 64 17.09 -16.86 1.46
C ALA A 64 18.60 -16.59 1.54
N THR A 65 19.19 -15.86 0.59
CA THR A 65 20.65 -15.68 0.48
C THR A 65 21.19 -14.45 1.19
N GLY A 66 20.33 -13.59 1.75
CA GLY A 66 20.75 -12.33 2.37
C GLY A 66 19.80 -11.84 3.47
N PRO A 67 20.24 -10.85 4.27
CA PRO A 67 19.47 -10.34 5.40
C PRO A 67 18.12 -9.77 4.95
N ALA A 68 17.14 -9.80 5.87
CA ALA A 68 15.81 -9.28 5.62
C ALA A 68 15.84 -7.79 5.21
N ALA A 69 15.52 -7.52 3.95
CA ALA A 69 15.40 -6.17 3.42
C ALA A 69 13.93 -5.78 3.29
N ILE A 70 13.58 -4.58 3.77
CA ILE A 70 12.19 -4.09 3.77
C ILE A 70 11.61 -4.08 2.35
N GLU A 71 12.38 -3.59 1.37
CA GLU A 71 11.94 -3.48 -0.02
C GLU A 71 11.67 -4.85 -0.64
N ARG A 72 12.59 -5.80 -0.46
CA ARG A 72 12.45 -7.19 -0.89
C ARG A 72 11.24 -7.89 -0.28
N ASP A 73 11.12 -7.80 1.04
CA ASP A 73 10.05 -8.47 1.77
C ASP A 73 8.68 -7.84 1.42
N THR A 74 8.62 -6.53 1.13
CA THR A 74 7.40 -5.87 0.63
C THR A 74 7.04 -6.39 -0.76
N GLU A 75 8.02 -6.50 -1.67
CA GLU A 75 7.80 -7.02 -3.02
C GLU A 75 7.34 -8.49 -3.00
N LEU A 76 7.94 -9.32 -2.15
CA LEU A 76 7.53 -10.72 -1.99
C LEU A 76 6.08 -10.82 -1.50
N ALA A 77 5.65 -9.95 -0.57
CA ALA A 77 4.27 -9.93 -0.10
C ALA A 77 3.28 -9.62 -1.22
N GLU A 78 3.62 -8.70 -2.13
CA GLU A 78 2.78 -8.39 -3.30
C GLU A 78 2.66 -9.58 -4.25
N LEU A 79 3.77 -10.24 -4.54
CA LEU A 79 3.79 -11.42 -5.41
C LEU A 79 2.97 -12.57 -4.81
N LEU A 80 3.09 -12.81 -3.50
CA LEU A 80 2.29 -13.80 -2.79
C LEU A 80 0.79 -13.47 -2.84
N ALA A 81 0.42 -12.20 -2.65
CA ALA A 81 -0.97 -11.77 -2.77
C ALA A 81 -1.51 -11.99 -4.19
N GLY A 82 -0.74 -11.61 -5.21
CA GLY A 82 -1.09 -11.83 -6.61
C GLY A 82 -1.29 -13.30 -6.95
N ALA A 83 -0.44 -14.18 -6.42
CA ALA A 83 -0.51 -15.64 -6.61
C ALA A 83 -1.67 -16.31 -5.85
N GLY A 84 -2.48 -15.57 -5.08
CA GLY A 84 -3.52 -16.15 -4.22
C GLY A 84 -3.01 -16.79 -2.93
N ARG A 85 -1.72 -16.64 -2.61
CA ARG A 85 -1.09 -17.10 -1.35
C ARG A 85 -1.31 -16.08 -0.24
N SER A 86 -2.59 -15.77 0.00
CA SER A 86 -3.04 -14.68 0.88
C SER A 86 -2.56 -14.84 2.33
N THR A 87 -2.52 -16.05 2.86
CA THR A 87 -2.05 -16.34 4.22
C THR A 87 -0.58 -16.01 4.42
N GLU A 88 0.26 -16.36 3.45
CA GLU A 88 1.70 -16.08 3.50
C GLU A 88 1.99 -14.60 3.27
N SER A 89 1.25 -13.96 2.36
CA SER A 89 1.31 -12.51 2.16
C SER A 89 0.94 -11.77 3.46
N GLU A 90 -0.18 -12.13 4.08
CA GLU A 90 -0.64 -11.54 5.35
C GLU A 90 0.40 -11.69 6.46
N ALA A 91 0.94 -12.90 6.67
CA ALA A 91 1.95 -13.15 7.69
C ALA A 91 3.21 -12.30 7.49
N LEU A 92 3.65 -12.15 6.23
CA LEU A 92 4.80 -11.33 5.87
C LEU A 92 4.55 -9.84 6.13
N LEU A 93 3.37 -9.34 5.75
CA LEU A 93 2.96 -7.94 5.95
C LEU A 93 2.82 -7.60 7.44
N GLN A 94 2.22 -8.48 8.24
CA GLN A 94 2.12 -8.29 9.68
C GLN A 94 3.51 -8.22 10.34
N ARG A 95 4.44 -9.10 9.93
CA ARG A 95 5.84 -9.07 10.40
C ARG A 95 6.55 -7.77 10.03
N LEU A 96 6.32 -7.25 8.82
CA LEU A 96 6.87 -5.96 8.39
C LEU A 96 6.31 -4.80 9.20
N LEU A 97 4.98 -4.74 9.39
CA LEU A 97 4.30 -3.69 10.14
C LEU A 97 4.67 -3.70 11.62
N GLY A 98 5.02 -4.86 12.18
CA GLY A 98 5.54 -5.03 13.54
C GLY A 98 6.97 -4.54 13.74
N LYS A 99 7.72 -4.20 12.67
CA LYS A 99 9.09 -3.68 12.83
C LYS A 99 9.06 -2.32 13.54
N ARG A 100 9.94 -2.17 14.54
CA ARG A 100 10.15 -0.90 15.27
C ARG A 100 10.45 0.26 14.31
N TRP A 101 11.25 0.00 13.28
CA TRP A 101 11.57 0.96 12.24
C TRP A 101 11.09 0.45 10.89
N LEU A 102 10.14 1.19 10.31
CA LEU A 102 9.62 0.98 8.96
C LEU A 102 9.40 2.36 8.32
N PRO A 103 10.05 2.68 7.18
CA PRO A 103 9.86 3.96 6.51
C PRO A 103 8.38 4.22 6.19
N GLY A 104 7.90 5.45 6.34
CA GLY A 104 6.48 5.78 6.17
C GLY A 104 5.89 5.35 4.83
N ARG A 105 6.65 5.48 3.73
CA ARG A 105 6.25 4.99 2.40
C ARG A 105 6.04 3.48 2.36
N ALA A 106 6.94 2.72 3.00
CA ALA A 106 6.87 1.27 3.06
C ALA A 106 5.73 0.82 3.98
N ARG A 107 5.51 1.52 5.10
CA ARG A 107 4.36 1.30 5.99
C ARG A 107 3.04 1.47 5.25
N LYS A 108 2.84 2.60 4.57
CA LYS A 108 1.63 2.85 3.77
C LYS A 108 1.40 1.79 2.71
N ARG A 109 2.47 1.37 2.00
CA ARG A 109 2.42 0.29 1.01
C ARG A 109 1.98 -1.03 1.65
N CYS A 110 2.60 -1.42 2.78
CA CYS A 110 2.24 -2.64 3.50
C CYS A 110 0.81 -2.62 4.07
N GLU A 111 0.36 -1.47 4.60
CA GLU A 111 -1.01 -1.30 5.09
C GLU A 111 -2.02 -1.49 3.96
N ALA A 112 -1.82 -0.82 2.82
CA ALA A 112 -2.70 -0.94 1.66
C ALA A 112 -2.77 -2.37 1.12
N LEU A 113 -1.63 -3.07 1.06
CA LEU A 113 -1.57 -4.47 0.64
C LEU A 113 -2.31 -5.40 1.60
N LEU A 114 -2.11 -5.21 2.91
CA LEU A 114 -2.77 -6.03 3.92
C LEU A 114 -4.29 -5.84 3.86
N ASP A 115 -4.75 -4.60 3.72
CA ASP A 115 -6.17 -4.30 3.53
C ASP A 115 -6.73 -4.98 2.27
N GLY A 116 -5.96 -4.99 1.17
CA GLY A 116 -6.31 -5.71 -0.06
C GLY A 116 -6.43 -7.22 0.14
N VAL A 117 -5.46 -7.84 0.84
CA VAL A 117 -5.48 -9.27 1.18
C VAL A 117 -6.67 -9.62 2.08
N LEU A 118 -6.96 -8.80 3.08
CA LEU A 118 -8.13 -8.99 3.96
C LEU A 118 -9.44 -8.92 3.18
N ARG A 119 -9.58 -7.95 2.25
CA ARG A 119 -10.78 -7.86 1.39
C ARG A 119 -10.91 -9.09 0.48
N ALA A 120 -9.82 -9.52 -0.16
CA ALA A 120 -9.80 -10.67 -1.06
C ALA A 120 -10.17 -11.99 -0.33
N THR A 121 -9.89 -12.08 0.97
CA THR A 121 -10.20 -13.25 1.81
C THR A 121 -11.56 -13.15 2.52
N GLY A 122 -12.41 -12.18 2.15
CA GLY A 122 -13.76 -12.02 2.72
C GLY A 122 -13.78 -11.28 4.07
N ARG A 123 -12.65 -10.74 4.53
CA ARG A 123 -12.50 -9.99 5.80
C ARG A 123 -12.55 -8.48 5.59
N ALA A 124 -13.42 -8.01 4.69
CA ALA A 124 -13.53 -6.58 4.34
C ALA A 124 -13.80 -5.67 5.55
N ALA A 125 -14.67 -6.10 6.47
CA ALA A 125 -14.98 -5.34 7.69
C ALA A 125 -13.75 -5.15 8.60
N GLU A 126 -12.78 -6.07 8.56
CA GLU A 126 -11.53 -5.93 9.30
C GLU A 126 -10.60 -4.90 8.64
N ALA A 127 -10.51 -4.92 7.31
CA ALA A 127 -9.78 -3.90 6.56
C ALA A 127 -10.34 -2.49 6.82
N ASP A 128 -11.66 -2.34 6.80
CA ASP A 128 -12.33 -1.06 7.07
C ASP A 128 -11.97 -0.51 8.47
N ARG A 129 -12.05 -1.36 9.51
CA ARG A 129 -11.68 -0.97 10.88
C ARG A 129 -10.23 -0.52 10.99
N ARG A 130 -9.31 -1.22 10.32
CA ARG A 130 -7.88 -0.85 10.30
C ARG A 130 -7.66 0.51 9.62
N GLN A 131 -8.34 0.76 8.51
CA GLN A 131 -8.26 2.03 7.79
C GLN A 131 -8.81 3.19 8.65
N ASP A 132 -9.96 2.99 9.28
CA ASP A 132 -10.53 3.96 10.22
C ASP A 132 -9.58 4.27 11.38
N GLU A 133 -8.96 3.25 11.95
CA GLU A 133 -7.98 3.42 13.02
C GLU A 133 -6.73 4.19 12.52
N ALA A 134 -6.22 3.86 11.35
CA ALA A 134 -5.09 4.56 10.73
C ALA A 134 -5.42 6.05 10.47
N LEU A 135 -6.62 6.35 9.97
CA LEU A 135 -7.11 7.72 9.77
C LEU A 135 -7.20 8.49 11.09
N ARG A 136 -7.76 7.86 12.14
CA ARG A 136 -7.85 8.46 13.49
C ARG A 136 -6.46 8.77 14.05
N ARG A 137 -5.50 7.84 13.90
CA ARG A 137 -4.11 8.02 14.33
C ARG A 137 -3.38 9.11 13.54
N ALA A 138 -3.67 9.25 12.24
CA ALA A 138 -3.06 10.26 11.38
C ALA A 138 -3.64 11.67 11.58
N SER A 139 -4.86 11.79 12.10
CA SER A 139 -5.52 13.06 12.37
C SER A 139 -6.08 13.13 13.81
N PRO A 140 -5.22 13.04 14.84
CA PRO A 140 -5.66 13.19 16.22
C PRO A 140 -6.12 14.63 16.43
N GLY A 141 -7.43 14.86 16.43
CA GLY A 141 -8.02 16.18 16.60
C GLY A 141 -8.74 16.76 15.38
N ARG A 142 -8.84 16.05 14.26
CA ARG A 142 -9.87 16.34 13.23
C ARG A 142 -11.22 15.83 13.74
N GLY A 143 -11.68 16.39 14.87
CA GLY A 143 -13.07 16.25 15.29
C GLY A 143 -13.98 16.74 14.17
N THR A 144 -15.23 16.28 14.17
CA THR A 144 -16.26 17.00 13.41
C THR A 144 -16.13 18.47 13.78
N VAL A 145 -16.01 19.36 12.79
CA VAL A 145 -16.06 20.79 13.07
C VAL A 145 -17.44 21.01 13.69
N ALA A 146 -17.51 21.05 15.02
CA ALA A 146 -18.69 21.48 15.71
C ALA A 146 -18.89 22.90 15.21
N PHE A 147 -19.93 23.12 14.40
CA PHE A 147 -20.31 24.44 13.94
C PHE A 147 -20.62 25.24 15.21
N ARG A 148 -19.61 25.93 15.73
CA ARG A 148 -19.82 26.93 16.76
C ARG A 148 -20.51 28.06 16.02
N SER A 149 -21.83 28.01 15.98
CA SER A 149 -22.61 29.18 15.63
C SER A 149 -22.08 30.32 16.50
N ALA A 150 -21.74 31.45 15.86
CA ALA A 150 -21.36 32.64 16.60
C ALA A 150 -22.46 32.89 17.64
N LYS A 151 -22.10 33.00 18.92
CA LYS A 151 -23.06 33.29 19.97
C LYS A 151 -23.72 34.63 19.62
N VAL A 152 -24.97 34.58 19.19
CA VAL A 152 -25.73 35.78 18.83
C VAL A 152 -25.96 36.57 20.10
N ALA A 153 -25.42 37.79 20.18
CA ALA A 153 -25.63 38.61 21.36
C ALA A 153 -27.12 39.01 21.44
N PRO A 154 -27.70 39.21 22.64
CA PRO A 154 -29.12 39.56 22.79
C PRO A 154 -29.56 40.79 21.98
N ASN A 155 -28.66 41.72 21.71
CA ASN A 155 -28.94 42.93 20.94
C ASN A 155 -28.63 42.84 19.44
N ASP A 156 -28.00 41.77 18.96
CA ASP A 156 -27.67 41.59 17.54
C ASP A 156 -28.92 41.39 16.69
N ARG A 157 -28.80 41.63 15.37
CA ARG A 157 -29.87 41.31 14.43
C ARG A 157 -30.15 39.81 14.46
N CYS A 158 -31.43 39.45 14.49
CA CYS A 158 -31.85 38.06 14.61
C CYS A 158 -31.50 37.26 13.34
N PRO A 159 -30.88 36.07 13.46
CA PRO A 159 -30.44 35.27 12.30
C PRO A 159 -31.59 34.71 11.45
N CYS A 160 -32.84 34.79 11.92
CA CYS A 160 -34.02 34.39 11.14
C CYS A 160 -34.45 35.40 10.06
N GLY A 161 -33.74 36.53 9.92
CA GLY A 161 -34.01 37.53 8.88
C GLY A 161 -35.13 38.53 9.21
N SER A 162 -35.70 38.50 10.41
CA SER A 162 -36.84 39.38 10.78
C SER A 162 -36.50 40.87 10.92
N GLY A 163 -35.23 41.25 10.87
CA GLY A 163 -34.75 42.62 11.12
C GLY A 163 -34.79 43.08 12.58
N LYS A 164 -35.38 42.28 13.50
CA LYS A 164 -35.49 42.59 14.93
C LYS A 164 -34.23 42.18 15.70
N LYS A 165 -34.01 42.77 16.90
CA LYS A 165 -32.98 42.31 17.85
C LYS A 165 -33.27 40.88 18.31
N TYR A 166 -32.24 40.04 18.49
CA TYR A 166 -32.37 38.62 18.83
C TYR A 166 -33.22 38.39 20.10
N LYS A 167 -32.99 39.16 21.16
CA LYS A 167 -33.77 39.13 22.42
C LYS A 167 -35.24 39.52 22.30
N ARG A 168 -35.65 40.09 21.16
CA ARG A 168 -37.05 40.47 20.88
C ARG A 168 -37.66 39.61 19.77
N CYS A 169 -37.00 38.53 19.37
CA CYS A 169 -37.44 37.67 18.29
C CYS A 169 -37.26 36.20 18.67
N CYS A 170 -36.23 35.51 18.17
CA CYS A 170 -36.04 34.08 18.42
C CYS A 170 -35.69 33.72 19.87
N ALA A 171 -35.15 34.65 20.66
CA ALA A 171 -34.87 34.40 22.09
C ALA A 171 -36.00 34.81 23.04
N ALA A 172 -37.08 35.42 22.52
CA ALA A 172 -38.28 35.74 23.29
C ALA A 172 -39.44 34.78 22.98
N ARG A 173 -39.16 33.72 22.21
CA ARG A 173 -40.10 32.66 21.87
C ARG A 173 -39.94 31.50 22.84
#